data_AF-A0A0B8QUQ1-F1
#
_entry.id   AF-A0A0B8QUQ1-F1
#
_cell.length_a   1.000
_cell.length_b   1.000
_cell.length_c   1.000
_cell.angle_alpha   90.00
_cell.angle_beta   90.00
_cell.angle_gamma   90.00
#
_symmetry.space_group_name_H-M   'P 1'
#
loop_
_entity.id
_entity.type
_entity.pdbx_description
1 polymer ?
#
loop_
_entity_poly.entity_id
_entity_poly.type
_entity_poly.pdbx_seq_one_letter_code
_entity_poly.pdbx_strand_id
1 'polypeptide(L)'
;MNQLHAEIDCEVFKRHIAPSLGINHRFVGSEPNCAVTHNYNGVMKQILPPEIQVTELERLNLEGSSISASTARSQLSQAASSVANLLPITTINYLIENCGYALQI
;
A
#
# COMPACT_ATOMS: atom_id res chain seq x y z
N MET A 1 11.00 1.21 12.30
CA MET A 1 10.88 2.66 12.04
C MET A 1 10.40 3.29 13.33
N ASN A 2 11.09 4.32 13.84
CA ASN A 2 10.68 5.02 15.05
C ASN A 2 9.83 6.26 14.68
N GLN A 3 9.19 6.86 15.67
CA GLN A 3 8.33 8.04 15.52
C GLN A 3 9.00 9.16 14.72
N LEU A 4 10.24 9.50 15.08
CA LEU A 4 10.99 10.60 14.47
C LEU A 4 11.15 10.44 12.95
N HIS A 5 11.44 9.23 12.48
CA HIS A 5 11.57 8.99 11.03
C HIS A 5 10.24 9.20 10.30
N ALA A 6 9.11 8.80 10.90
CA ALA A 6 7.79 9.01 10.33
C ALA A 6 7.44 10.50 10.23
N GLU A 7 7.79 11.27 11.26
CA GLU A 7 7.52 12.71 11.31
C GLU A 7 8.32 13.48 10.26
N ILE A 8 9.63 13.20 10.16
CA ILE A 8 10.50 13.83 9.15
C ILE A 8 9.99 13.52 7.74
N ASP A 9 9.62 12.26 7.48
CA ASP A 9 9.12 11.84 6.17
C ASP A 9 7.79 12.55 5.82
N CYS A 10 6.86 12.65 6.77
CA CYS A 10 5.61 13.39 6.59
C CYS A 10 5.84 14.89 6.36
N GLU A 11 6.79 15.52 7.07
CA GLU A 11 7.13 16.93 6.89
C GLU A 11 7.77 17.21 5.53
N VAL A 12 8.69 16.35 5.08
CA VAL A 12 9.30 16.46 3.74
C VAL A 12 8.23 16.34 2.66
N PHE A 13 7.34 15.35 2.79
CA PHE A 13 6.23 15.18 1.86
C PHE A 13 5.30 16.40 1.84
N LYS A 14 4.87 16.87 3.02
CA LYS A 14 3.95 18.01 3.18
C LYS A 14 4.53 19.31 2.60
N ARG A 15 5.81 19.60 2.86
CA ARG A 15 6.43 20.87 2.49
C ARG A 15 6.92 20.94 1.05
N HIS A 16 7.37 19.81 0.50
CA HIS A 16 8.09 19.82 -0.77
C HIS A 16 7.41 19.04 -1.89
N ILE A 17 6.86 17.86 -1.59
CA ILE A 17 6.30 16.98 -2.61
C ILE A 17 4.85 17.36 -2.91
N ALA A 18 4.02 17.44 -1.88
CA ALA A 18 2.59 17.68 -2.04
C ALA A 18 2.26 19.00 -2.75
N PRO A 19 2.87 20.15 -2.41
CA PRO A 19 2.55 21.42 -3.08
C PRO A 19 2.96 21.42 -4.55
N SER A 20 4.11 20.82 -4.86
CA SER A 20 4.65 20.74 -6.22
C SER A 20 3.78 19.89 -7.16
N LEU A 21 3.03 18.94 -6.60
CA LEU A 21 2.14 18.04 -7.34
C LEU A 21 0.66 18.38 -7.17
N GLY A 22 0.32 19.44 -6.41
CA GLY A 22 -1.06 19.80 -6.09
C GLY A 22 -1.81 18.74 -5.27
N ILE A 23 -1.09 17.93 -4.48
CA ILE A 23 -1.69 16.87 -3.65
C ILE A 23 -2.35 17.50 -2.42
N ASN A 24 -3.64 17.24 -2.26
CA ASN A 24 -4.47 17.69 -1.14
C ASN A 24 -5.20 16.56 -0.41
N HIS A 25 -5.06 15.31 -0.89
CA HIS A 25 -5.64 14.12 -0.25
C HIS A 25 -4.63 12.97 -0.23
N ARG A 26 -4.65 12.19 0.83
CA ARG A 26 -3.86 10.97 0.97
C ARG A 26 -4.72 9.84 1.53
N PHE A 27 -4.89 8.78 0.74
CA PHE A 27 -5.61 7.58 1.13
C PHE A 27 -4.61 6.54 1.64
N VAL A 28 -4.92 5.93 2.78
CA VAL A 28 -4.09 4.87 3.39
C VAL A 28 -4.97 3.71 3.81
N GLY A 29 -4.48 2.48 3.70
CA GLY A 29 -5.21 1.31 4.19
C GLY A 29 -5.04 1.15 5.71
N SER A 30 -6.05 0.57 6.37
CA SER A 30 -5.94 0.18 7.76
C SER A 30 -4.94 -0.96 7.91
N GLU A 31 -4.11 -0.87 8.96
CA GLU A 31 -3.06 -1.85 9.22
C GLU A 31 -2.96 -2.16 10.73
N PRO A 32 -3.95 -2.87 11.30
CA PRO A 32 -3.96 -3.18 12.74
C PRO A 32 -2.87 -4.18 13.16
N ASN A 33 -2.38 -4.99 12.20
CA ASN A 33 -1.47 -6.09 12.47
C ASN A 33 0.02 -5.70 12.42
N CYS A 34 0.33 -4.47 12.00
CA CYS A 34 1.70 -3.96 11.96
C CYS A 34 1.79 -2.66 12.76
N ALA A 35 2.29 -2.76 14.00
CA ALA A 35 2.42 -1.62 14.91
C ALA A 35 3.21 -0.44 14.30
N VAL A 36 4.21 -0.74 13.48
CA VAL A 36 5.02 0.28 12.79
C VAL A 36 4.18 1.07 11.78
N THR A 37 3.42 0.37 10.93
CA THR A 37 2.56 1.01 9.93
C THR A 37 1.39 1.74 10.58
N HIS A 38 0.80 1.15 11.63
CA HIS A 38 -0.25 1.79 12.41
C HIS A 38 0.22 3.13 13.01
N ASN A 39 1.41 3.15 13.61
CA ASN A 39 2.00 4.37 14.14
C ASN A 39 2.23 5.41 13.03
N TYR A 40 2.74 4.98 11.88
CA TYR A 40 2.96 5.86 10.73
C TYR A 40 1.63 6.46 10.21
N ASN A 41 0.53 5.70 10.18
CA ASN A 41 -0.82 6.23 9.89
C ASN A 41 -1.24 7.31 10.89
N GLY A 42 -0.96 7.13 12.18
CA GLY A 42 -1.19 8.13 13.22
C GLY A 42 -0.42 9.42 12.97
N VAL A 43 0.88 9.32 12.66
CA VAL A 43 1.73 10.47 12.35
C VAL A 43 1.23 11.24 11.13
N MET A 44 0.85 10.54 10.06
CA MET A 44 0.27 11.19 8.88
C MET A 44 -0.98 12.00 9.23
N LYS A 45 -1.89 11.44 10.04
CA LYS A 45 -3.11 12.14 10.48
C LYS A 45 -2.83 13.36 11.36
N GLN A 46 -1.70 13.38 12.07
CA GLN A 46 -1.29 14.51 12.89
C GLN A 46 -0.62 15.62 12.07
N ILE A 47 0.27 15.27 11.14
CA ILE A 47 1.15 16.24 10.46
C ILE A 47 0.54 16.80 9.18
N LEU A 48 -0.10 15.96 8.38
CA LEU A 48 -0.49 16.33 7.02
C LEU A 48 -1.66 17.33 6.94
N PRO A 49 -2.68 17.29 7.83
CA PRO A 49 -3.74 18.29 7.85
C PRO A 49 -3.26 19.70 8.29
N PRO A 50 -4.03 20.76 7.97
CA PRO A 50 -5.23 20.76 7.11
C PRO A 50 -4.94 20.77 5.60
N GLU A 51 -3.68 20.95 5.19
CA GLU A 51 -3.30 21.09 3.78
C GLU A 51 -3.54 19.82 2.96
N ILE A 52 -3.42 18.66 3.62
CA ILE A 52 -3.64 17.36 3.01
C ILE A 52 -4.59 16.55 3.90
N GLN A 53 -5.76 16.23 3.37
CA GLN A 53 -6.73 15.38 4.05
C GLN A 53 -6.28 13.92 4.03
N VAL A 54 -6.16 13.32 5.20
CA VAL A 54 -5.80 11.90 5.33
C VAL A 54 -7.05 11.08 5.55
N THR A 55 -7.29 10.10 4.68
CA THR A 55 -8.42 9.18 4.76
C THR A 55 -7.90 7.76 4.91
N GLU A 56 -8.17 7.14 6.06
CA GLU A 56 -7.88 5.73 6.28
C GLU A 56 -9.07 4.89 5.80
N LEU A 57 -8.79 3.93 4.93
CA LEU A 57 -9.75 3.01 4.34
C LEU A 57 -9.58 1.63 4.97
N GLU A 58 -10.69 0.96 5.24
CA GLU A 58 -10.62 -0.40 5.78
C GLU A 58 -9.91 -1.35 4.82
N ARG A 59 -9.07 -2.21 5.39
CA ARG A 59 -8.32 -3.20 4.64
C ARG A 59 -9.25 -4.20 3.97
N LEU A 60 -9.04 -4.42 2.68
CA LEU A 60 -9.79 -5.41 1.94
C LEU A 60 -9.40 -6.82 2.40
N ASN A 61 -10.42 -7.62 2.73
CA ASN A 61 -10.27 -9.02 3.10
C ASN A 61 -10.89 -9.91 2.02
N LEU A 62 -10.24 -11.04 1.76
CA LEU A 62 -10.71 -12.08 0.87
C LEU A 62 -10.68 -13.40 1.63
N GLU A 63 -11.82 -14.10 1.69
CA GLU A 63 -11.93 -15.42 2.34
C GLU A 63 -11.36 -15.46 3.78
N GLY A 64 -11.56 -14.38 4.55
CA GLY A 64 -11.09 -14.26 5.93
C GLY A 64 -9.60 -13.90 6.08
N SER A 65 -8.86 -13.74 4.98
CA SER A 65 -7.47 -13.30 4.98
C SER A 65 -7.32 -11.91 4.39
N SER A 66 -6.44 -11.08 4.98
CA SER A 66 -6.21 -9.74 4.47
C SER A 66 -5.40 -9.77 3.17
N ILE A 67 -5.81 -9.00 2.17
CA ILE A 67 -5.05 -8.85 0.93
C ILE A 67 -3.78 -8.05 1.23
N SER A 68 -2.61 -8.57 0.87
CA SER A 68 -1.33 -7.88 1.05
C SER A 68 -0.36 -8.14 -0.09
N ALA A 69 0.51 -7.17 -0.37
CA ALA A 69 1.54 -7.30 -1.40
C ALA A 69 2.54 -8.42 -1.08
N SER A 70 2.81 -8.69 0.20
CA SER A 70 3.68 -9.79 0.63
C SER A 70 3.04 -11.15 0.34
N THR A 71 1.74 -11.29 0.60
CA THR A 71 0.97 -12.50 0.25
C THR A 71 0.97 -12.72 -1.26
N ALA A 72 0.68 -11.67 -2.04
CA ALA A 72 0.67 -11.75 -3.50
C ALA A 72 2.03 -12.18 -4.06
N ARG A 73 3.14 -11.59 -3.59
CA ARG A 73 4.49 -12.01 -4.00
C ARG A 73 4.82 -13.45 -3.61
N SER A 74 4.42 -13.87 -2.41
CA SER A 74 4.61 -15.25 -1.95
C SER A 74 3.87 -16.24 -2.86
N GLN A 75 2.62 -15.96 -3.21
CA GLN A 75 1.83 -16.79 -4.12
C GLN A 75 2.37 -16.78 -5.55
N LEU A 76 2.80 -15.61 -6.04
CA LEU A 76 3.44 -15.45 -7.37
C LEU A 76 4.71 -16.28 -7.54
N SER A 77 5.40 -16.63 -6.44
CA SER A 77 6.57 -17.52 -6.49
C SER A 77 6.23 -18.94 -6.91
N GLN A 78 4.96 -19.36 -6.79
CA GLN A 78 4.49 -20.66 -7.23
C GLN A 78 4.04 -20.60 -8.70
N ALA A 79 3.10 -19.71 -9.02
CA ALA A 79 2.56 -19.54 -10.38
C ALA A 79 1.86 -18.19 -10.53
N ALA A 80 1.77 -17.66 -11.76
CA ALA A 80 0.99 -16.44 -12.01
C ALA A 80 -0.51 -16.61 -11.75
N SER A 81 -1.05 -17.82 -11.94
CA SER A 81 -2.46 -18.17 -11.72
C SER A 81 -2.86 -18.18 -10.25
N SER A 82 -1.93 -18.36 -9.32
CA SER A 82 -2.22 -18.47 -7.88
C SER A 82 -2.74 -17.17 -7.25
N VAL A 83 -2.53 -16.03 -7.92
CA VAL A 83 -2.98 -14.70 -7.48
C VAL A 83 -4.23 -14.21 -8.20
N ALA A 84 -4.93 -15.08 -8.94
CA ALA A 84 -6.14 -14.74 -9.71
C ALA A 84 -7.25 -14.06 -8.88
N ASN A 85 -7.37 -14.42 -7.61
CA ASN A 85 -8.36 -13.82 -6.71
C ASN A 85 -7.85 -12.54 -6.01
N LEU A 86 -6.55 -12.24 -6.10
CA LEU A 86 -5.93 -11.08 -5.46
C LEU A 86 -5.69 -9.91 -6.43
N LEU A 87 -5.48 -10.20 -7.71
CA LEU A 87 -5.09 -9.22 -8.72
C LEU A 87 -6.05 -9.25 -9.91
N PRO A 88 -6.33 -8.09 -10.53
CA PRO A 88 -7.04 -8.05 -11.81
C PRO A 88 -6.32 -8.86 -12.89
N ILE A 89 -7.09 -9.45 -13.82
CA ILE A 89 -6.54 -10.24 -14.93
C ILE A 89 -5.53 -9.45 -15.78
N THR A 90 -5.74 -8.14 -15.95
CA THR A 90 -4.82 -7.26 -16.68
C THR A 90 -3.44 -7.21 -16.03
N THR A 91 -3.38 -7.20 -14.70
CA THR A 91 -2.12 -7.25 -13.94
C THR A 91 -1.44 -8.60 -14.11
N ILE A 92 -2.19 -9.70 -14.08
CA ILE A 92 -1.66 -11.05 -14.25
C ILE A 92 -1.04 -11.22 -15.64
N ASN A 93 -1.75 -10.77 -16.68
CA ASN A 93 -1.25 -10.79 -18.05
C ASN A 93 0.05 -9.99 -18.17
N TYR A 94 0.09 -8.78 -17.60
CA TYR A 94 1.31 -7.96 -17.60
C TYR A 94 2.49 -8.69 -16.95
N LEU A 95 2.27 -9.34 -15.81
CA LEU A 95 3.31 -10.08 -15.08
C LEU A 95 3.85 -11.27 -15.90
N ILE A 96 2.98 -11.97 -16.62
CA ILE A 96 3.37 -13.09 -17.50
C ILE A 96 4.18 -12.57 -18.69
N GLU A 97 3.68 -11.54 -19.37
CA GLU A 97 4.26 -11.01 -20.61
C GLU A 97 5.60 -10.29 -20.38
N ASN A 98 5.75 -9.62 -19.23
CA ASN A 98 6.84 -8.64 -19.03
C ASN A 98 7.74 -8.93 -17.82
N CYS A 99 7.32 -9.80 -16.88
CA CYS A 99 8.06 -10.01 -15.63
C CYS A 99 8.56 -11.45 -15.43
N GLY A 100 8.40 -12.32 -16.44
CA GLY A 100 8.96 -13.67 -16.43
C GLY A 100 8.24 -14.67 -15.53
N TYR A 101 7.00 -14.37 -15.11
CA TYR A 101 6.18 -15.30 -14.35
C TYR A 101 5.52 -16.31 -15.28
N ALA A 102 5.64 -17.60 -14.98
CA ALA A 102 5.00 -18.67 -15.74
C ALA A 102 3.55 -18.91 -15.28
N LEU A 103 2.67 -19.20 -16.24
CA LEU A 103 1.42 -19.90 -15.98
C LEU A 103 1.77 -21.35 -15.66
N GLN A 104 1.64 -21.80 -14.41
CA GLN A 104 1.54 -23.23 -14.16
C GLN A 104 0.12 -23.65 -14.56
N ILE A 105 0.05 -24.50 -15.58
CA ILE A 105 -1.15 -25.21 -16.05
C ILE A 105 -1.33 -26.45 -15.18
#